data_AF-A0A349JVB4-F1
#
_entry.id   AF-A0A349JVB4-F1
#
_cell.length_a   1.000
_cell.length_b   1.000
_cell.length_c   1.000
_cell.angle_alpha   90.00
_cell.angle_beta   90.00
_cell.angle_gamma   90.00
#
_symmetry.space_group_name_H-M   'P 1'
#
loop_
_entity.id
_entity.type
_entity.pdbx_description
1 polymer ?
#
loop_
_entity_poly.entity_id
_entity_poly.type
_entity_poly.pdbx_seq_one_letter_code
_entity_poly.pdbx_strand_id
1 'polypeptide(L)'
;MPDGENHLADTPVGAELTNAEPIYLWALIVGLCVGLLYTLTLSPTTAYWDTSEYIATGHILGIPHPPGNPLFVLLARTWDLLLAPLGLSVATRINLFSALMGSVAHGLWFLAVHHILSFFSDDRRFRLVGAVAAVMVSATAFTV
;
A
#
# COMPACT_ATOMS: atom_id res chain seq x y z
N MET A 1 -34.35 13.05 -56.71
CA MET A 1 -34.35 12.75 -55.27
C MET A 1 -32.93 13.01 -54.78
N PRO A 2 -32.64 14.17 -54.19
CA PRO A 2 -31.29 14.54 -53.76
C PRO A 2 -31.01 14.17 -52.29
N ASP A 3 -29.78 13.69 -52.11
CA ASP A 3 -28.79 13.92 -51.03
C ASP A 3 -28.94 13.36 -49.61
N GLY A 4 -27.79 12.93 -49.05
CA GLY A 4 -27.57 12.60 -47.64
C GLY A 4 -26.67 11.36 -47.46
N GLU A 5 -25.40 11.41 -47.86
CA GLU A 5 -24.24 11.75 -47.01
C GLU A 5 -23.90 10.71 -45.92
N ASN A 6 -22.61 10.34 -45.95
CA ASN A 6 -21.85 9.56 -44.97
C ASN A 6 -22.28 9.76 -43.52
N HIS A 7 -22.55 8.67 -42.80
CA HIS A 7 -22.44 8.68 -41.34
C HIS A 7 -21.37 7.69 -40.91
N LEU A 8 -20.15 8.23 -40.80
CA LEU A 8 -19.09 7.73 -39.97
C LEU A 8 -19.64 7.59 -38.54
N ALA A 9 -20.00 6.38 -38.14
CA ALA A 9 -20.01 6.03 -36.73
C ALA A 9 -18.59 5.56 -36.37
N ASP A 10 -17.68 6.54 -36.31
CA ASP A 10 -16.53 6.46 -35.42
C ASP A 10 -17.10 6.27 -34.02
N THR A 11 -17.27 5.00 -33.61
CA THR A 11 -17.45 4.70 -32.20
C THR A 11 -16.15 5.12 -31.52
N PRO A 12 -16.16 6.10 -30.61
CA PRO A 12 -14.94 6.51 -29.96
C PRO A 12 -14.56 5.44 -28.94
N VAL A 13 -13.91 4.37 -29.40
CA VAL A 13 -13.26 3.34 -28.57
C VAL A 13 -12.19 3.97 -27.65
N GLY A 14 -11.86 5.25 -27.84
CA GLY A 14 -10.89 6.00 -27.05
C GLY A 14 -11.43 7.04 -26.05
N ALA A 15 -12.74 7.29 -25.96
CA ALA A 15 -13.25 8.39 -25.11
C ALA A 15 -13.45 8.03 -23.62
N GLU A 16 -13.54 6.75 -23.28
CA GLU A 16 -13.93 6.30 -21.93
C GLU A 16 -12.76 6.16 -20.93
N LEU A 17 -11.53 6.53 -21.32
CA LEU A 17 -10.36 6.48 -20.45
C LEU A 17 -10.02 7.83 -19.77
N THR A 18 -10.82 8.87 -20.00
CA THR A 18 -10.52 10.25 -19.56
C THR A 18 -11.18 10.69 -18.25
N ASN A 19 -12.00 9.83 -17.62
CA ASN A 19 -12.73 10.16 -16.38
C ASN A 19 -12.37 9.26 -15.18
N ALA A 20 -11.24 8.56 -15.21
CA ALA A 20 -10.81 7.68 -14.13
C ALA A 20 -10.06 8.41 -13.00
N GLU A 21 -10.66 9.41 -12.35
CA GLU A 21 -10.13 10.06 -11.13
C GLU A 21 -11.34 10.30 -10.19
N PRO A 22 -11.37 9.81 -8.93
CA PRO A 22 -10.39 10.12 -7.89
C PRO A 22 -10.12 8.96 -6.89
N ILE A 23 -10.36 7.69 -7.24
CA ILE A 23 -10.26 6.57 -6.28
C ILE A 23 -8.81 6.30 -5.84
N TYR A 24 -7.84 6.47 -6.74
CA TYR A 24 -6.42 6.34 -6.42
C TYR A 24 -5.93 7.41 -5.45
N LEU A 25 -6.51 8.62 -5.51
CA LEU A 25 -6.25 9.67 -4.53
C LEU A 25 -6.76 9.26 -3.13
N TRP A 26 -7.95 8.66 -3.03
CA TRP A 26 -8.44 8.13 -1.76
C TRP A 26 -7.53 7.03 -1.21
N ALA A 27 -7.08 6.11 -2.08
CA ALA A 27 -6.13 5.07 -1.69
C ALA A 27 -4.81 5.67 -1.17
N LEU A 28 -4.29 6.69 -1.84
CA LEU A 28 -3.09 7.41 -1.41
C LEU A 28 -3.29 8.09 -0.06
N ILE A 29 -4.38 8.84 0.12
CA ILE A 29 -4.70 9.54 1.38
C ILE A 29 -4.78 8.54 2.54
N VAL A 30 -5.52 7.44 2.35
CA VAL A 30 -5.68 6.40 3.37
C VAL A 30 -4.34 5.74 3.67
N GLY A 31 -3.55 5.40 2.66
CA GLY A 31 -2.19 4.87 2.82
C GLY A 31 -1.29 5.82 3.60
N LEU A 32 -1.30 7.12 3.30
CA LEU A 32 -0.53 8.13 4.01
C LEU A 32 -0.98 8.29 5.47
N CYS A 33 -2.28 8.23 5.75
CA CYS A 33 -2.80 8.25 7.12
C CYS A 33 -2.31 7.03 7.93
N VAL A 34 -2.32 5.84 7.33
CA VAL A 34 -1.77 4.62 7.96
C VAL A 34 -0.25 4.74 8.13
N GLY A 35 0.47 5.24 7.13
CA GLY A 35 1.92 5.47 7.22
C GLY A 35 2.29 6.46 8.32
N LEU A 36 1.51 7.54 8.48
CA LEU A 36 1.66 8.48 9.59
C LEU A 36 1.41 7.79 10.93
N LEU A 37 0.31 7.04 11.06
CA LEU A 37 0.00 6.28 12.28
C LEU A 37 1.17 5.36 12.66
N TYR A 38 1.65 4.54 11.73
CA TYR A 38 2.74 3.58 11.97
C TYR A 38 4.08 4.26 12.27
N THR A 39 4.33 5.44 11.70
CA THR A 39 5.52 6.23 12.01
C THR A 39 5.44 6.82 13.42
N LEU A 40 4.26 7.29 13.84
CA LEU A 40 4.04 7.84 15.19
C LEU A 40 4.10 6.76 16.27
N THR A 41 3.70 5.52 15.95
CA THR A 41 3.75 4.37 16.88
C THR A 41 4.97 3.47 16.64
N LEU A 42 5.97 3.95 15.91
CA LEU A 42 7.13 3.15 15.52
C LEU A 42 7.97 2.75 16.74
N SER A 43 8.29 1.45 16.88
CA SER A 43 9.29 1.02 17.86
C SER A 43 10.68 1.48 17.44
N PRO A 44 11.44 2.20 18.30
CA PRO A 44 12.78 2.66 17.95
C PRO A 44 13.83 1.54 18.02
N THR A 45 13.51 0.39 18.63
CA THR A 45 14.41 -0.73 18.90
C THR A 45 13.85 -2.05 18.39
N THR A 46 14.55 -3.16 18.68
CA THR A 46 14.03 -4.51 18.45
C THR A 46 12.77 -4.78 19.29
N ALA A 47 11.83 -5.53 18.73
CA ALA A 47 10.71 -6.12 19.46
C ALA A 47 10.84 -7.64 19.54
N TYR A 48 9.96 -8.29 20.30
CA TYR A 48 9.99 -9.75 20.47
C TYR A 48 9.78 -10.48 19.14
N TRP A 49 10.33 -11.71 19.08
CA TRP A 49 10.06 -12.66 18.00
C TRP A 49 10.57 -12.17 16.63
N ASP A 50 9.75 -12.31 15.58
CA ASP A 50 10.10 -12.05 14.18
C ASP A 50 10.67 -10.65 13.96
N THR A 51 10.23 -9.61 14.67
CA THR A 51 10.69 -8.24 14.42
C THR A 51 12.21 -8.12 14.57
N SER A 52 12.77 -8.65 15.66
CA SER A 52 14.22 -8.61 15.90
C SER A 52 14.99 -9.43 14.87
N GLU A 53 14.44 -10.57 14.46
CA GLU A 53 15.05 -11.47 13.49
C GLU A 53 15.07 -10.85 12.09
N TYR A 54 13.98 -10.20 11.66
CA TYR A 54 13.90 -9.51 10.38
C TYR A 54 14.75 -8.22 10.35
N ILE A 55 14.92 -7.53 11.48
CA ILE A 55 15.90 -6.45 11.62
C ILE A 55 17.32 -6.99 11.42
N ALA A 56 17.69 -8.06 12.12
CA ALA A 56 19.04 -8.63 12.03
C ALA A 56 19.31 -9.16 10.61
N THR A 57 18.41 -9.97 10.07
CA THR A 57 18.57 -10.60 8.75
C THR A 57 18.50 -9.59 7.61
N GLY A 58 17.64 -8.57 7.70
CA GLY A 58 17.63 -7.44 6.75
C GLY A 58 18.92 -6.62 6.78
N HIS A 59 19.54 -6.45 7.95
CA HIS A 59 20.81 -5.72 8.06
C HIS A 59 22.02 -6.53 7.53
N ILE A 60 22.09 -7.83 7.82
CA ILE A 60 23.25 -8.67 7.49
C ILE A 60 23.08 -9.49 6.21
N LEU A 61 21.95 -9.39 5.51
CA LEU A 61 21.54 -10.29 4.42
C LEU A 61 21.46 -11.77 4.86
N GLY A 62 20.90 -12.00 6.05
CA GLY A 62 20.71 -13.32 6.64
C GLY A 62 19.46 -14.05 6.15
N ILE A 63 19.27 -15.27 6.63
CA ILE A 63 18.06 -16.07 6.43
C ILE A 63 17.28 -16.04 7.74
N PRO A 64 16.04 -15.50 7.78
CA PRO A 64 15.22 -15.55 8.98
C PRO A 64 14.87 -17.00 9.34
N HIS A 65 13.95 -17.59 8.61
CA HIS A 65 13.55 -18.99 8.75
C HIS A 65 13.62 -19.68 7.39
N PRO A 66 14.16 -20.91 7.27
CA PRO A 66 14.13 -21.66 6.02
C PRO A 66 12.70 -21.81 5.48
N PRO A 67 12.44 -21.60 4.16
CA PRO A 67 13.38 -21.37 3.04
C PRO A 67 13.87 -19.93 2.86
N GLY A 68 13.49 -19.00 3.73
CA GLY A 68 13.90 -17.59 3.75
C GLY A 68 12.86 -16.64 3.15
N ASN A 69 13.15 -15.34 3.25
CA ASN A 69 12.35 -14.25 2.65
C ASN A 69 13.25 -13.35 1.78
N PRO A 70 13.79 -13.86 0.66
CA PRO A 70 14.86 -13.20 -0.08
C PRO A 70 14.48 -11.81 -0.60
N LEU A 71 13.24 -11.64 -1.09
CA LEU A 71 12.77 -10.33 -1.55
C LEU A 71 12.73 -9.31 -0.42
N PHE A 72 12.19 -9.69 0.75
CA PHE A 72 12.15 -8.81 1.92
C PHE A 72 13.58 -8.40 2.33
N VAL A 73 14.47 -9.38 2.48
CA VAL A 73 15.83 -9.15 2.98
C VAL A 73 16.62 -8.23 2.05
N LEU A 74 16.50 -8.42 0.72
CA LEU A 74 17.13 -7.54 -0.26
C LEU A 74 16.59 -6.10 -0.18
N LEU A 75 15.27 -5.92 -0.16
CA LEU A 75 14.66 -4.59 -0.08
C LEU A 75 14.96 -3.89 1.25
N ALA A 76 14.88 -4.62 2.37
CA ALA A 76 15.21 -4.10 3.69
C ALA A 76 16.68 -3.67 3.77
N ARG A 77 17.60 -4.43 3.18
CA ARG A 77 19.01 -4.04 3.11
C ARG A 77 19.23 -2.80 2.26
N THR A 78 18.60 -2.72 1.09
CA THR A 78 18.69 -1.52 0.24
C THR A 78 18.17 -0.29 0.99
N TRP A 79 17.02 -0.42 1.66
CA TRP A 79 16.45 0.64 2.48
C TRP A 79 17.36 1.06 3.64
N ASP A 80 17.91 0.09 4.37
CA ASP A 80 18.85 0.33 5.47
C ASP A 80 20.08 1.14 5.02
N LEU A 81 20.63 0.81 3.84
CA LEU A 81 21.76 1.54 3.26
C LEU A 81 21.38 2.96 2.80
N LEU A 82 20.19 3.15 2.23
CA LEU A 82 19.70 4.47 1.81
C LEU A 82 19.50 5.41 2.99
N LEU A 83 19.02 4.90 4.13
CA LEU A 83 18.79 5.70 5.34
C LEU A 83 20.00 5.78 6.27
N ALA A 84 21.09 5.03 6.02
CA ALA A 84 22.29 5.04 6.84
C ALA A 84 22.89 6.44 7.09
N PRO A 85 22.90 7.38 6.11
CA PRO A 85 23.42 8.73 6.32
C PRO A 85 22.60 9.59 7.30
N LEU A 86 21.39 9.17 7.67
CA LEU A 86 20.51 9.93 8.57
C LEU A 86 20.84 9.75 10.07
N GLY A 87 21.83 8.92 10.41
CA GLY A 87 22.21 8.65 11.80
C GLY A 87 21.18 7.86 12.61
N LEU A 88 20.15 7.32 11.95
CA LEU A 88 19.12 6.47 12.59
C LEU A 88 19.71 5.11 12.97
N SER A 89 19.18 4.49 14.03
CA SER A 89 19.54 3.11 14.35
C SER A 89 19.10 2.15 13.24
N VAL A 90 19.76 1.00 13.10
CA VAL A 90 19.36 -0.04 12.12
C VAL A 90 17.92 -0.50 12.39
N ALA A 91 17.55 -0.67 13.66
CA ALA A 91 16.19 -1.05 14.05
C ALA A 91 15.16 -0.02 13.57
N THR A 92 15.41 1.27 13.80
CA THR A 92 14.52 2.34 13.32
C THR A 92 14.40 2.34 11.81
N ARG A 93 15.51 2.19 11.07
CA ARG A 93 15.51 2.15 9.61
C ARG A 93 14.66 1.00 9.07
N ILE A 94 14.84 -0.20 9.60
CA ILE A 94 14.10 -1.38 9.14
C ILE A 94 12.63 -1.33 9.60
N ASN A 95 12.34 -0.79 10.79
CA ASN A 95 10.95 -0.59 11.21
C ASN A 95 10.25 0.44 10.32
N LEU A 96 10.93 1.50 9.88
CA LEU A 96 10.38 2.46 8.90
C LEU A 96 10.10 1.80 7.54
N PHE A 97 10.94 0.86 7.11
CA PHE A 97 10.68 0.05 5.92
C PHE A 97 9.38 -0.75 6.06
N SER A 98 9.23 -1.46 7.18
CA SER A 98 8.01 -2.21 7.48
C SER A 98 6.77 -1.31 7.55
N ALA A 99 6.88 -0.12 8.17
CA ALA A 99 5.81 0.87 8.22
C ALA A 99 5.40 1.35 6.81
N LEU A 100 6.38 1.63 5.94
CA LEU A 100 6.13 2.00 4.55
C LEU A 100 5.42 0.87 3.79
N MET A 101 5.95 -0.36 3.83
CA MET A 101 5.35 -1.50 3.14
C MET A 101 3.91 -1.76 3.63
N GLY A 102 3.70 -1.68 4.95
CA GLY A 102 2.37 -1.79 5.56
C GLY A 102 1.41 -0.70 5.10
N SER A 103 1.87 0.55 5.00
CA SER A 103 1.05 1.67 4.53
C SER A 103 0.64 1.54 3.06
N VAL A 104 1.56 1.08 2.21
CA VAL A 104 1.30 0.80 0.79
C VAL A 104 0.31 -0.36 0.65
N ALA A 105 0.50 -1.43 1.41
CA ALA A 105 -0.41 -2.57 1.43
C ALA A 105 -1.84 -2.14 1.81
N HIS A 106 -2.00 -1.20 2.75
CA HIS A 106 -3.32 -0.67 3.11
C HIS A 106 -3.96 0.20 2.02
N GLY A 107 -3.16 0.97 1.26
CA GLY A 107 -3.65 1.66 0.06
C GLY A 107 -4.16 0.68 -1.01
N LEU A 108 -3.44 -0.42 -1.23
CA LEU A 108 -3.89 -1.50 -2.14
C LEU A 108 -5.12 -2.23 -1.59
N TRP A 109 -5.16 -2.47 -0.28
CA TRP A 109 -6.30 -3.08 0.39
C TRP A 109 -7.56 -2.25 0.25
N PHE A 110 -7.45 -0.92 0.39
CA PHE A 110 -8.55 0.01 0.10
C PHE A 110 -9.11 -0.20 -1.32
N LEU A 111 -8.23 -0.28 -2.33
CA LEU A 111 -8.65 -0.49 -3.72
C LEU A 111 -9.32 -1.85 -3.90
N ALA A 112 -8.76 -2.90 -3.31
CA ALA A 112 -9.31 -4.25 -3.37
C ALA A 112 -10.72 -4.32 -2.75
N VAL A 113 -10.91 -3.76 -1.55
CA VAL A 113 -12.22 -3.72 -0.89
C VAL A 113 -13.20 -2.86 -1.68
N HIS A 114 -12.78 -1.68 -2.16
CA HIS A 114 -13.64 -0.83 -2.99
C HIS A 114 -14.11 -1.56 -4.26
N HIS A 115 -13.23 -2.35 -4.89
CA HIS A 115 -13.58 -3.18 -6.03
C HIS A 115 -14.54 -4.31 -5.64
N ILE A 116 -14.26 -5.03 -4.55
CA ILE A 116 -15.15 -6.11 -4.06
C ILE A 116 -16.55 -5.58 -3.74
N LEU A 117 -16.67 -4.43 -3.08
CA LEU A 117 -17.96 -3.83 -2.72
C LEU A 117 -18.79 -3.42 -3.94
N SER A 118 -18.17 -3.26 -5.11
CA SER A 118 -18.89 -3.01 -6.37
C SER A 118 -19.73 -4.19 -6.85
N PHE A 119 -19.45 -5.42 -6.40
CA PHE A 119 -20.33 -6.57 -6.67
C PHE A 119 -21.64 -6.54 -5.87
N PHE A 120 -21.72 -5.71 -4.82
CA PHE A 120 -22.88 -5.65 -3.93
C PHE A 120 -23.71 -4.38 -4.09
N SER A 121 -23.10 -3.26 -4.51
CA SER A 121 -23.79 -2.00 -4.72
C SER A 121 -23.04 -1.08 -5.66
N ASP A 122 -23.78 -0.44 -6.57
CA ASP A 122 -23.26 0.63 -7.43
C ASP A 122 -23.06 1.96 -6.67
N ASP A 123 -23.64 2.10 -5.46
CA ASP A 123 -23.50 3.32 -4.66
C ASP A 123 -22.02 3.55 -4.29
N ARG A 124 -21.47 4.64 -4.82
CA ARG A 124 -20.11 5.06 -4.57
C ARG A 124 -19.84 5.36 -3.09
N ARG A 125 -20.82 5.92 -2.37
CA ARG A 125 -20.64 6.26 -0.94
C ARG A 125 -20.52 4.99 -0.11
N PHE A 126 -21.36 4.00 -0.38
CA PHE A 126 -21.28 2.68 0.25
C PHE A 126 -19.89 2.04 0.06
N ARG A 127 -19.39 2.02 -1.17
CA ARG A 127 -18.07 1.45 -1.49
C ARG A 127 -16.92 2.21 -0.81
N LEU A 128 -16.95 3.55 -0.83
CA LEU A 128 -15.92 4.37 -0.19
C LEU A 128 -15.90 4.19 1.33
N VAL A 129 -17.06 4.31 1.98
CA VAL A 129 -17.17 4.18 3.44
C VAL A 129 -16.78 2.76 3.88
N GLY A 130 -17.23 1.74 3.15
CA GLY A 130 -16.87 0.36 3.43
C GLY A 130 -15.36 0.09 3.29
N ALA A 131 -14.72 0.62 2.25
CA ALA A 131 -13.28 0.47 2.06
C ALA A 131 -12.46 1.20 3.13
N VAL A 132 -12.85 2.43 3.51
CA VAL A 132 -12.19 3.17 4.62
C VAL A 132 -12.35 2.40 5.94
N ALA A 133 -13.56 1.93 6.25
CA ALA A 133 -13.82 1.17 7.47
C ALA A 133 -12.98 -0.12 7.52
N ALA A 134 -12.87 -0.85 6.41
CA ALA A 134 -12.05 -2.05 6.32
C ALA A 134 -10.57 -1.76 6.59
N VAL A 135 -10.03 -0.66 6.06
CA VAL A 135 -8.65 -0.24 6.34
C VAL A 135 -8.47 0.17 7.79
N MET A 136 -9.39 0.94 8.37
CA MET A 136 -9.27 1.35 9.77
C MET A 136 -9.23 0.14 10.72
N VAL A 137 -10.08 -0.84 10.47
CA VAL A 137 -10.10 -2.09 11.26
C VAL A 137 -8.81 -2.88 11.03
N SER A 138 -8.38 -3.10 9.78
CA SER A 138 -7.19 -3.91 9.50
C SER A 138 -5.89 -3.27 9.98
N ALA A 139 -5.76 -1.95 9.86
CA ALA A 139 -4.56 -1.20 10.26
C ALA A 139 -4.36 -1.16 11.78
N THR A 140 -5.42 -1.42 12.55
CA THR A 140 -5.39 -1.41 14.03
C THR A 140 -5.53 -2.80 14.65
N ALA A 141 -5.84 -3.82 13.84
CA ALA A 141 -5.99 -5.20 14.32
C ALA A 141 -4.65 -5.86 14.71
N PHE A 142 -3.54 -5.43 14.12
CA PHE A 142 -2.22 -6.02 14.32
C PHE A 142 -1.23 -4.97 14.85
N THR A 143 -1.44 -4.51 16.08
CA THR A 143 -0.40 -3.76 16.82
C THR A 143 0.49 -4.76 17.57
N VAL A 144 1.66 -5.05 17.01
CA VAL A 144 2.77 -5.76 17.68
C VAL A 144 3.96 -4.82 17.86
#